data_AF-A0A2E9HYW8-F1
#
_entry.id   AF-A0A2E9HYW8-F1
#
_cell.length_a   1.000
_cell.length_b   1.000
_cell.length_c   1.000
_cell.angle_alpha   90.00
_cell.angle_beta   90.00
_cell.angle_gamma   90.00
#
_symmetry.space_group_name_H-M   'P 1'
#
loop_
_entity.id
_entity.type
_entity.pdbx_description
1 polymer ?
#
loop_
_entity_poly.entity_id
_entity_poly.type
_entity_poly.pdbx_seq_one_letter_code
_entity_poly.pdbx_strand_id
1 'polypeptide(L)'
;MTDLDALSHLIRADAEARGQTISRLGYFCAPFRPDSGPLSDRVVKVYRGLRDVAALERLHQCHDDYVDALLAGGVPMPQTEFHLLDLDGAKVPVIVQEALPVDSLMRPLMQDAPVAATLEMMEAAGQVIARFWHWAEAQEGRIGFHPSIRNFAIIDGDAVFFDTFPPLIHYSRDEMGRMLLTFSDKRLMRVIGPLMQRRVTGIQDEWYSPAETLVGLVGSACRLRPDHAAAYLDWGRDFVGREMTPWADEALAGLNAPPKLPGYWTGFRKLLGLQGEPNV
;
A
#
# COMPACT_ATOMS: atom_id res chain seq x y z
N MET A 1 -15.64 16.45 -2.81
CA MET A 1 -16.34 16.39 -1.51
C MET A 1 -17.43 15.36 -1.60
N THR A 2 -17.21 14.26 -0.88
CA THR A 2 -18.10 13.10 -0.85
C THR A 2 -19.43 13.40 -0.15
N ASP A 3 -20.53 12.87 -0.67
CA ASP A 3 -21.84 12.83 0.02
C ASP A 3 -21.80 11.77 1.13
N LEU A 4 -21.70 12.21 2.38
CA LEU A 4 -21.53 11.34 3.56
C LEU A 4 -22.80 10.54 3.91
N ASP A 5 -23.97 11.06 3.58
CA ASP A 5 -25.23 10.34 3.80
C ASP A 5 -25.35 9.19 2.80
N ALA A 6 -25.07 9.46 1.52
CA ALA A 6 -25.00 8.44 0.48
C ALA A 6 -23.94 7.37 0.78
N LEU A 7 -22.76 7.79 1.26
CA LEU A 7 -21.68 6.88 1.67
C LEU A 7 -22.09 5.99 2.85
N SER A 8 -22.74 6.56 3.88
CA SER A 8 -23.21 5.81 5.04
C SER A 8 -24.29 4.78 4.65
N HIS A 9 -25.22 5.16 3.78
CA HIS A 9 -26.23 4.24 3.24
C HIS A 9 -25.60 3.11 2.42
N LEU A 10 -24.63 3.44 1.56
CA LEU A 10 -23.90 2.47 0.76
C LEU A 10 -23.19 1.43 1.63
N ILE A 11 -22.47 1.87 2.67
CA ILE A 11 -21.72 0.96 3.54
C ILE A 11 -22.65 0.04 4.34
N ARG A 12 -23.80 0.55 4.82
CA ARG A 12 -24.81 -0.30 5.48
C ARG A 12 -25.38 -1.33 4.53
N ALA A 13 -25.72 -0.93 3.30
CA ALA A 13 -26.22 -1.84 2.28
C ALA A 13 -25.18 -2.88 1.84
N ASP A 14 -23.90 -2.51 1.72
CA ASP A 14 -22.81 -3.46 1.41
C ASP A 14 -22.56 -4.46 2.55
N ALA A 15 -22.61 -4.01 3.81
CA ALA A 15 -22.51 -4.91 4.96
C ALA A 15 -23.63 -5.98 4.97
N GLU A 16 -24.79 -5.65 4.42
CA GLU A 16 -25.94 -6.55 4.25
C GLU A 16 -25.85 -7.41 2.97
N ALA A 17 -25.22 -6.91 1.89
CA ALA A 17 -25.27 -7.53 0.55
C ALA A 17 -23.96 -8.17 0.06
N ARG A 18 -22.79 -7.86 0.66
CA ARG A 18 -21.44 -8.14 0.13
C ARG A 18 -21.36 -7.93 -1.38
N GLY A 19 -21.15 -6.68 -1.81
CA GLY A 19 -20.80 -6.35 -3.18
C GLY A 19 -19.52 -7.04 -3.66
N GLN A 20 -19.12 -6.78 -4.90
CA GLN A 20 -17.92 -7.36 -5.49
C GLN A 20 -16.67 -6.85 -4.78
N THR A 21 -16.09 -7.69 -3.92
CA THR A 21 -14.79 -7.43 -3.31
C THR A 21 -13.72 -7.28 -4.40
N ILE A 22 -13.15 -6.07 -4.55
CA ILE A 22 -12.10 -5.79 -5.56
C ILE A 22 -10.79 -6.49 -5.18
N SER A 23 -10.53 -6.67 -3.88
CA SER A 23 -9.35 -7.38 -3.39
C SER A 23 -9.63 -8.04 -2.05
N ARG A 24 -9.41 -9.36 -1.96
CA ARG A 24 -9.43 -10.13 -0.69
C ARG A 24 -8.05 -10.16 -0.01
N LEU A 25 -7.08 -9.40 -0.53
CA LEU A 25 -5.66 -9.48 -0.15
C LEU A 25 -5.20 -8.32 0.74
N GLY A 26 -6.08 -7.36 1.05
CA GLY A 26 -5.76 -6.27 1.97
C GLY A 26 -5.53 -6.80 3.38
N TYR A 27 -4.48 -6.30 4.04
CA TYR A 27 -4.14 -6.71 5.41
C TYR A 27 -5.10 -6.10 6.46
N PHE A 28 -5.83 -5.05 6.07
CA PHE A 28 -6.67 -4.23 6.94
C PHE A 28 -8.15 -4.20 6.55
N CYS A 29 -8.45 -4.24 5.24
CA CYS A 29 -9.82 -4.21 4.72
C CYS A 29 -9.87 -4.79 3.29
N ALA A 30 -11.08 -5.09 2.85
CA ALA A 30 -11.40 -5.48 1.49
C ALA A 30 -12.05 -4.28 0.77
N PRO A 31 -11.37 -3.62 -0.19
CA PRO A 31 -11.98 -2.54 -0.96
C PRO A 31 -13.13 -3.04 -1.83
N PHE A 32 -14.15 -2.20 -2.02
CA PHE A 32 -15.25 -2.45 -2.95
C PHE A 32 -15.54 -1.23 -3.80
N ARG A 33 -16.17 -1.45 -4.97
CA ARG A 33 -16.61 -0.41 -5.89
C ARG A 33 -18.12 -0.59 -6.07
N PRO A 34 -18.93 0.46 -5.85
CA PRO A 34 -20.36 0.39 -6.09
C PRO A 34 -20.65 0.20 -7.59
N ASP A 35 -21.58 -0.69 -7.93
CA ASP A 35 -21.97 -0.92 -9.33
C ASP A 35 -22.82 0.22 -9.92
N SER A 36 -23.44 1.05 -9.06
CA SER A 36 -24.32 2.14 -9.47
C SER A 36 -24.44 3.23 -8.40
N GLY A 37 -25.10 4.33 -8.74
CA GLY A 37 -25.33 5.45 -7.82
C GLY A 37 -24.20 6.48 -7.81
N PRO A 38 -24.28 7.47 -6.89
CA PRO A 38 -23.41 8.65 -6.90
C PRO A 38 -21.94 8.35 -6.56
N LEU A 39 -21.62 7.13 -6.11
CA LEU A 39 -20.27 6.68 -5.75
C LEU A 39 -19.74 5.57 -6.67
N SER A 40 -20.38 5.33 -7.83
CA SER A 40 -19.99 4.27 -8.78
C SER A 40 -18.65 4.51 -9.49
N ASP A 41 -18.15 5.74 -9.46
CA ASP A 41 -16.83 6.16 -9.89
C ASP A 41 -15.80 6.13 -8.75
N ARG A 42 -16.15 5.56 -7.57
CA ARG A 42 -15.27 5.49 -6.39
C ARG A 42 -14.96 4.05 -5.98
N VAL A 43 -13.80 3.90 -5.35
CA VAL A 43 -13.41 2.75 -4.54
C VAL A 43 -13.51 3.14 -3.08
N VAL A 44 -14.20 2.31 -2.31
CA VAL A 44 -14.44 2.52 -0.87
C VAL A 44 -13.64 1.47 -0.08
N LYS A 45 -12.87 1.94 0.89
CA LYS A 45 -12.10 1.11 1.84
C LYS A 45 -12.62 1.37 3.24
N VAL A 46 -13.36 0.42 3.80
CA VAL A 46 -13.93 0.53 5.16
C VAL A 46 -13.03 -0.18 6.15
N TYR A 47 -12.55 0.55 7.14
CA TYR A 47 -11.67 0.01 8.18
C TYR A 47 -12.46 -0.31 9.45
N ARG A 48 -11.82 -1.03 10.35
CA ARG A 48 -12.41 -1.36 11.65
C ARG A 48 -12.68 -0.08 12.46
N GLY A 49 -13.91 0.09 12.95
CA GLY A 49 -14.25 1.13 13.92
C GLY A 49 -13.57 0.94 15.28
N LEU A 50 -13.20 2.05 15.92
CA LEU A 50 -12.58 2.08 17.24
C LEU A 50 -13.42 2.91 18.22
N ARG A 51 -13.29 2.61 19.52
CA ARG A 51 -13.93 3.40 20.59
C ARG A 51 -13.13 4.64 20.97
N ASP A 52 -11.83 4.61 20.72
CA ASP A 52 -10.93 5.72 21.01
C ASP A 52 -11.06 6.77 19.90
N VAL A 53 -11.93 7.76 20.14
CA VAL A 53 -12.21 8.83 19.18
C VAL A 53 -10.97 9.69 18.95
N ALA A 54 -10.17 9.97 19.98
CA ALA A 54 -8.96 10.79 19.83
C ALA A 54 -7.92 10.10 18.93
N ALA A 55 -7.78 8.77 19.03
CA ALA A 55 -6.94 8.01 18.13
C ALA A 55 -7.44 8.03 16.67
N LEU A 56 -8.76 8.05 16.46
CA LEU A 56 -9.36 8.14 15.13
C LEU A 56 -9.20 9.53 14.50
N GLU A 57 -9.39 10.60 15.28
CA GLU A 57 -9.14 11.98 14.82
C GLU A 57 -7.67 12.18 14.46
N ARG A 58 -6.74 11.65 15.28
CA ARG A 58 -5.31 11.65 14.93
C ARG A 58 -5.04 10.86 13.64
N LEU A 59 -5.68 9.70 13.46
CA LEU A 59 -5.53 8.88 12.25
C LEU A 59 -5.99 9.64 11.01
N HIS A 60 -7.11 10.36 11.10
CA HIS A 60 -7.63 11.20 10.03
C HIS A 60 -6.64 12.31 9.67
N GLN A 61 -6.18 13.09 10.65
CA GLN A 61 -5.18 14.14 10.42
C GLN A 61 -3.89 13.58 9.78
N CYS A 62 -3.34 12.48 10.33
CA CYS A 62 -2.15 11.87 9.76
C CYS A 62 -2.37 11.34 8.33
N HIS A 63 -3.60 10.96 7.97
CA HIS A 63 -3.91 10.52 6.61
C HIS A 63 -3.92 11.70 5.64
N ASP A 64 -4.58 12.80 6.00
CA ASP A 64 -4.57 14.03 5.21
C ASP A 64 -3.12 14.54 5.01
N ASP A 65 -2.35 14.63 6.10
CA ASP A 65 -0.94 15.04 6.05
C ASP A 65 -0.10 14.10 5.17
N TYR A 66 -0.42 12.79 5.15
CA TYR A 66 0.30 11.82 4.33
C TYR A 66 -0.05 11.96 2.84
N VAL A 67 -1.31 12.21 2.51
CA VAL A 67 -1.73 12.49 1.13
C VAL A 67 -1.05 13.76 0.62
N ASP A 68 -1.07 14.82 1.42
CA ASP A 68 -0.39 16.09 1.08
C ASP A 68 1.11 15.88 0.87
N ALA A 69 1.76 15.09 1.74
CA ALA A 69 3.18 14.76 1.60
C ALA A 69 3.48 13.93 0.33
N LEU A 70 2.64 12.96 -0.01
CA LEU A 70 2.80 12.17 -1.24
C LEU A 70 2.68 13.07 -2.48
N LEU A 71 1.68 13.96 -2.51
CA LEU A 71 1.50 14.93 -3.60
C LEU A 71 2.67 15.91 -3.69
N ALA A 72 3.14 16.44 -2.56
CA ALA A 72 4.31 17.31 -2.50
C ALA A 72 5.60 16.62 -2.98
N GLY A 73 5.73 15.31 -2.71
CA GLY A 73 6.79 14.45 -3.23
C GLY A 73 6.66 14.05 -4.70
N GLY A 74 5.66 14.57 -5.42
CA GLY A 74 5.46 14.29 -6.83
C GLY A 74 4.98 12.87 -7.12
N VAL A 75 4.26 12.26 -6.17
CA VAL A 75 3.60 10.95 -6.34
C VAL A 75 2.24 11.17 -6.99
N PRO A 76 2.01 10.69 -8.23
CA PRO A 76 0.68 10.77 -8.86
C PRO A 76 -0.30 9.86 -8.13
N MET A 77 -1.50 10.37 -7.85
CA MET A 77 -2.53 9.61 -7.13
C MET A 77 -3.95 10.02 -7.56
N PRO A 78 -4.93 9.10 -7.49
CA PRO A 78 -6.34 9.43 -7.63
C PRO A 78 -6.80 10.35 -6.50
N GLN A 79 -7.87 11.11 -6.72
CA GLN A 79 -8.52 11.86 -5.64
C GLN A 79 -8.85 10.91 -4.48
N THR A 80 -8.39 11.24 -3.28
CA THR A 80 -8.50 10.39 -2.10
C THR A 80 -8.96 11.24 -0.92
N GLU A 81 -10.08 10.86 -0.30
CA GLU A 81 -10.64 11.49 0.90
C GLU A 81 -10.71 10.45 2.03
N PHE A 82 -10.45 10.87 3.27
CA PHE A 82 -10.63 10.05 4.47
C PHE A 82 -11.79 10.61 5.30
N HIS A 83 -12.64 9.72 5.81
CA HIS A 83 -13.85 10.08 6.52
C HIS A 83 -13.97 9.27 7.81
N LEU A 84 -14.46 9.90 8.87
CA LEU A 84 -14.87 9.24 10.11
C LEU A 84 -16.39 9.22 10.20
N LEU A 85 -17.00 8.08 9.86
CA LEU A 85 -18.45 7.93 9.84
C LEU A 85 -18.98 7.38 11.16
N ASP A 86 -20.13 7.89 11.61
CA ASP A 86 -20.89 7.30 12.71
C ASP A 86 -21.78 6.17 12.18
N LEU A 87 -21.33 4.92 12.35
CA LEU A 87 -22.06 3.71 11.95
C LEU A 87 -22.34 2.85 13.18
N ASP A 88 -23.61 2.59 13.45
CA ASP A 88 -24.10 1.72 14.53
C ASP A 88 -23.49 2.02 15.92
N GLY A 89 -23.30 3.31 16.21
CA GLY A 89 -22.76 3.79 17.48
C GLY A 89 -21.24 3.69 17.63
N ALA A 90 -20.51 3.44 16.53
CA ALA A 90 -19.06 3.50 16.49
C ALA A 90 -18.58 4.47 15.40
N LYS A 91 -17.43 5.13 15.65
CA LYS A 91 -16.72 5.86 14.60
C LYS A 91 -15.92 4.89 13.75
N VAL A 92 -16.19 4.92 12.44
CA VAL A 92 -15.62 4.02 11.43
C VAL A 92 -14.78 4.83 10.46
N PRO A 93 -13.48 4.57 10.36
CA PRO A 93 -12.64 5.18 9.34
C PRO A 93 -12.91 4.59 7.96
N VAL A 94 -13.06 5.46 6.96
CA VAL A 94 -13.38 5.10 5.58
C VAL A 94 -12.51 5.93 4.64
N ILE A 95 -11.85 5.28 3.69
CA ILE A 95 -11.23 5.99 2.56
C ILE A 95 -12.13 5.87 1.34
N VAL A 96 -12.40 7.01 0.71
CA VAL A 96 -13.12 7.12 -0.56
C VAL A 96 -12.12 7.64 -1.59
N GLN A 97 -11.89 6.85 -2.62
CA GLN A 97 -10.86 7.11 -3.62
C GLN A 97 -11.48 7.07 -5.01
N GLU A 98 -11.05 7.93 -5.93
CA GLU A 98 -11.41 7.83 -7.34
C GLU A 98 -11.01 6.45 -7.90
N ALA A 99 -11.94 5.81 -8.60
CA ALA A 99 -11.73 4.48 -9.14
C ALA A 99 -10.81 4.54 -10.36
N LEU A 100 -9.71 3.81 -10.29
CA LEU A 100 -8.83 3.59 -11.44
C LEU A 100 -9.40 2.47 -12.34
N PRO A 101 -9.13 2.47 -13.66
CA PRO A 101 -9.49 1.37 -14.54
C PRO A 101 -8.85 0.06 -14.06
N VAL A 102 -9.63 -1.02 -13.97
CA VAL A 102 -9.14 -2.30 -13.41
C VAL A 102 -8.03 -2.91 -14.28
N ASP A 103 -8.11 -2.70 -15.59
CA ASP A 103 -7.11 -3.08 -16.59
C ASP A 103 -5.85 -2.20 -16.56
N SER A 104 -5.84 -1.11 -15.81
CA SER A 104 -4.63 -0.31 -15.57
C SER A 104 -3.78 -0.82 -14.40
N LEU A 105 -4.27 -1.76 -13.58
CA LEU A 105 -3.55 -2.21 -12.40
C LEU A 105 -2.22 -2.89 -12.77
N MET A 106 -1.12 -2.39 -12.22
CA MET A 106 0.23 -2.80 -12.62
C MET A 106 0.47 -4.30 -12.42
N ARG A 107 0.10 -4.86 -11.26
CA ARG A 107 0.32 -6.29 -11.00
C ARG A 107 -0.37 -7.20 -12.03
N PRO A 108 -1.71 -7.11 -12.26
CA PRO A 108 -2.35 -7.87 -13.34
C PRO A 108 -1.69 -7.67 -14.70
N LEU A 109 -1.42 -6.42 -15.11
CA LEU A 109 -0.73 -6.13 -16.37
C LEU A 109 0.62 -6.85 -16.47
N MET A 110 1.40 -6.84 -15.39
CA MET A 110 2.71 -7.52 -15.37
C MET A 110 2.62 -9.03 -15.48
N GLN A 111 1.51 -9.67 -15.07
CA GLN A 111 1.33 -11.12 -15.18
C GLN A 111 1.31 -11.57 -16.65
N ASP A 112 0.64 -10.79 -17.50
CA ASP A 112 0.34 -11.19 -18.88
C ASP A 112 1.24 -10.52 -19.93
N ALA A 113 1.81 -9.35 -19.61
CA ALA A 113 2.59 -8.57 -20.55
C ALA A 113 3.97 -9.19 -20.90
N PRO A 114 4.54 -8.90 -22.09
CA PRO A 114 5.93 -9.21 -22.39
C PRO A 114 6.90 -8.56 -21.39
N VAL A 115 8.06 -9.20 -21.15
CA VAL A 115 9.05 -8.70 -20.17
C VAL A 115 9.52 -7.28 -20.46
N ALA A 116 9.64 -6.87 -21.73
CA ALA A 116 10.03 -5.50 -22.08
C ALA A 116 9.01 -4.48 -21.56
N ALA A 117 7.71 -4.73 -21.75
CA ALA A 117 6.66 -3.86 -21.24
C ALA A 117 6.63 -3.86 -19.70
N THR A 118 6.91 -4.99 -19.03
CA THR A 118 6.97 -4.98 -17.57
C THR A 118 8.16 -4.20 -17.02
N LEU A 119 9.29 -4.14 -17.75
CA LEU A 119 10.41 -3.27 -17.39
C LEU A 119 10.07 -1.79 -17.54
N GLU A 120 9.27 -1.41 -18.54
CA GLU A 120 8.76 -0.04 -18.67
C GLU A 120 7.85 0.34 -17.48
N MET A 121 6.99 -0.58 -17.04
CA MET A 121 6.17 -0.38 -15.83
C MET A 121 7.03 -0.26 -14.56
N MET A 122 8.12 -1.03 -14.48
CA MET A 122 9.08 -0.93 -13.38
C MET A 122 9.79 0.43 -13.38
N GLU A 123 10.19 0.94 -14.55
CA GLU A 123 10.77 2.29 -14.71
C GLU A 123 9.78 3.34 -14.20
N ALA A 124 8.53 3.30 -14.67
CA ALA A 124 7.50 4.27 -14.27
C ALA A 124 7.29 4.27 -12.74
N ALA A 125 7.17 3.10 -12.11
CA ALA A 125 7.02 2.99 -10.66
C ALA A 125 8.30 3.39 -9.91
N GLY A 126 9.47 3.00 -10.40
CA GLY A 126 10.78 3.36 -9.84
C GLY A 126 10.99 4.87 -9.80
N GLN A 127 10.63 5.58 -10.87
CA GLN A 127 10.71 7.04 -10.96
C GLN A 127 9.84 7.73 -9.90
N VAL A 128 8.64 7.19 -9.62
CA VAL A 128 7.79 7.70 -8.53
C VAL A 128 8.46 7.51 -7.16
N ILE A 129 9.06 6.34 -6.92
CA ILE A 129 9.78 6.04 -5.67
C ILE A 129 10.98 6.98 -5.49
N ALA A 130 11.81 7.13 -6.52
CA ALA A 130 12.99 7.98 -6.47
C ALA A 130 12.61 9.44 -6.18
N ARG A 131 11.65 10.00 -6.93
CA ARG A 131 11.18 11.38 -6.72
C ARG A 131 10.70 11.62 -5.30
N PHE A 132 9.87 10.71 -4.77
CA PHE A 132 9.38 10.82 -3.40
C PHE A 132 10.52 10.87 -2.40
N TRP A 133 11.50 9.96 -2.50
CA TRP A 133 12.60 9.90 -1.53
C TRP A 133 13.57 11.07 -1.62
N HIS A 134 13.85 11.56 -2.82
CA HIS A 134 14.61 12.81 -3.01
C HIS A 134 13.94 14.01 -2.38
N TRP A 135 12.62 14.13 -2.52
CA TRP A 135 11.85 15.17 -1.83
C TRP A 135 11.84 14.96 -0.31
N ALA A 136 11.72 13.71 0.15
CA ALA A 136 11.63 13.35 1.55
C ALA A 136 12.93 13.64 2.33
N GLU A 137 14.09 13.70 1.66
CA GLU A 137 15.40 14.01 2.29
C GLU A 137 15.39 15.38 2.98
N ALA A 138 14.61 16.34 2.45
CA ALA A 138 14.49 17.69 3.00
C ALA A 138 13.43 17.81 4.11
N GLN A 139 12.71 16.73 4.44
CA GLN A 139 11.59 16.78 5.38
C GLN A 139 12.04 16.44 6.79
N GLU A 140 11.47 17.15 7.77
CA GLU A 140 11.64 16.82 9.18
C GLU A 140 10.65 15.73 9.62
N GLY A 141 11.13 14.78 10.40
CA GLY A 141 10.30 13.73 10.97
C GLY A 141 10.24 12.46 10.12
N ARG A 142 9.47 11.48 10.61
CA ARG A 142 9.43 10.14 10.04
C ARG A 142 8.31 10.06 9.01
N ILE A 143 8.69 9.94 7.74
CA ILE A 143 7.80 9.65 6.61
C ILE A 143 8.27 8.38 5.89
N GLY A 144 7.33 7.58 5.40
CA GLY A 144 7.61 6.36 4.66
C GLY A 144 6.79 6.26 3.38
N PHE A 145 7.10 5.24 2.58
CA PHE A 145 6.40 4.92 1.34
C PHE A 145 6.36 3.39 1.17
N HIS A 146 5.23 2.83 0.73
CA HIS A 146 5.07 1.39 0.53
C HIS A 146 4.84 1.06 -0.96
N PRO A 147 5.91 1.05 -1.78
CA PRO A 147 5.77 0.92 -3.22
C PRO A 147 5.81 -0.54 -3.68
N SER A 148 4.75 -1.28 -3.38
CA SER A 148 4.52 -2.60 -3.99
C SER A 148 3.94 -2.44 -5.40
N ILE A 149 4.24 -3.35 -6.33
CA ILE A 149 3.57 -3.45 -7.65
C ILE A 149 2.03 -3.58 -7.56
N ARG A 150 1.51 -3.89 -6.36
CA ARG A 150 0.06 -3.96 -6.07
C ARG A 150 -0.58 -2.61 -5.80
N ASN A 151 0.24 -1.60 -5.52
CA ASN A 151 -0.17 -0.27 -5.09
C ASN A 151 -0.05 0.74 -6.24
N PHE A 152 0.28 0.27 -7.44
CA PHE A 152 0.42 1.07 -8.65
C PHE A 152 -0.57 0.62 -9.74
N ALA A 153 -1.06 1.61 -10.46
CA ALA A 153 -1.68 1.47 -11.77
C ALA A 153 -0.79 2.14 -12.82
N ILE A 154 -0.92 1.76 -14.09
CA ILE A 154 -0.22 2.32 -15.23
C ILE A 154 -1.25 3.01 -16.13
N ILE A 155 -1.19 4.34 -16.20
CA ILE A 155 -2.13 5.16 -16.97
C ILE A 155 -1.31 6.00 -17.94
N ASP A 156 -1.54 5.81 -19.23
CA ASP A 156 -0.83 6.51 -20.31
C ASP A 156 0.71 6.41 -20.20
N GLY A 157 1.22 5.30 -19.64
CA GLY A 157 2.65 5.05 -19.42
C GLY A 157 3.19 5.50 -18.07
N ASP A 158 2.41 6.27 -17.31
CA ASP A 158 2.80 6.77 -15.99
C ASP A 158 2.28 5.88 -14.86
N ALA A 159 3.08 5.77 -13.78
CA ALA A 159 2.68 5.05 -12.59
C ALA A 159 1.87 5.94 -11.64
N VAL A 160 0.67 5.49 -11.29
CA VAL A 160 -0.25 6.14 -10.34
C VAL A 160 -0.36 5.29 -9.08
N PHE A 161 0.00 5.87 -7.94
CA PHE A 161 -0.04 5.23 -6.63
C PHE A 161 -1.42 5.37 -5.97
N PHE A 162 -1.88 4.36 -5.23
CA PHE A 162 -3.22 4.41 -4.62
C PHE A 162 -3.34 3.81 -3.22
N ASP A 163 -2.23 3.47 -2.55
CA ASP A 163 -2.24 2.87 -1.20
C ASP A 163 -1.84 3.87 -0.10
N THR A 164 -2.82 4.56 0.47
CA THR A 164 -2.58 5.59 1.49
C THR A 164 -2.73 5.07 2.93
N PHE A 165 -2.89 3.75 3.14
CA PHE A 165 -3.11 3.19 4.48
C PHE A 165 -2.18 2.00 4.80
N PRO A 166 -1.54 1.98 5.98
CA PRO A 166 -1.60 3.01 7.02
C PRO A 166 -0.90 4.31 6.57
N PRO A 167 -1.29 5.48 7.09
CA PRO A 167 -0.58 6.71 6.79
C PRO A 167 0.82 6.66 7.39
N LEU A 168 1.85 6.67 6.54
CA LEU A 168 3.24 6.44 6.93
C LEU A 168 3.94 7.72 7.40
N ILE A 169 3.25 8.57 8.15
CA ILE A 169 3.75 9.87 8.62
C ILE A 169 3.36 10.10 10.10
N HIS A 170 4.16 10.89 10.82
CA HIS A 170 3.92 11.34 12.21
C HIS A 170 3.82 10.24 13.29
N TYR A 171 3.89 8.97 12.91
CA TYR A 171 3.96 7.85 13.85
C TYR A 171 5.39 7.42 14.08
N SER A 172 5.74 7.31 15.36
CA SER A 172 6.93 6.57 15.76
C SER A 172 6.84 5.11 15.29
N ARG A 173 8.00 4.46 15.20
CA ARG A 173 8.10 3.04 14.85
C ARG A 173 7.17 2.17 15.70
N ASP A 174 7.12 2.39 17.01
CA ASP A 174 6.28 1.59 17.91
C ASP A 174 4.78 1.87 17.76
N GLU A 175 4.40 3.12 17.52
CA GLU A 175 3.00 3.49 17.26
C GLU A 175 2.48 2.86 15.97
N MET A 176 3.26 2.91 14.91
CA MET A 176 2.90 2.28 13.64
C MET A 176 2.77 0.75 13.81
N GLY A 177 3.69 0.12 14.54
CA GLY A 177 3.57 -1.31 14.89
C GLY A 177 2.25 -1.64 15.63
N ARG A 178 1.79 -0.77 16.54
CA ARG A 178 0.48 -0.92 17.20
C ARG A 178 -0.68 -0.71 16.22
N MET A 179 -0.62 0.30 15.36
CA MET A 179 -1.64 0.57 14.34
C MET A 179 -1.86 -0.64 13.43
N LEU A 180 -0.76 -1.21 12.92
CA LEU A 180 -0.78 -2.40 12.06
C LEU A 180 -1.50 -3.59 12.72
N LEU A 181 -1.33 -3.76 14.03
CA LEU A 181 -2.01 -4.79 14.79
C LEU A 181 -3.50 -4.45 14.99
N THR A 182 -3.80 -3.24 15.44
CA THR A 182 -5.17 -2.77 15.72
C THR A 182 -6.10 -2.94 14.52
N PHE A 183 -5.63 -2.54 13.34
CA PHE A 183 -6.40 -2.60 12.10
C PHE A 183 -6.26 -3.92 11.34
N SER A 184 -5.41 -4.85 11.80
CA SER A 184 -5.29 -6.15 11.14
C SER A 184 -6.65 -6.85 11.12
N ASP A 185 -7.04 -7.38 9.96
CA ASP A 185 -8.36 -7.97 9.78
C ASP A 185 -8.54 -9.28 10.61
N LYS A 186 -7.43 -9.98 10.89
CA LYS A 186 -7.41 -11.24 11.62
C LYS A 186 -7.46 -11.05 13.14
N ARG A 187 -8.51 -11.58 13.78
CA ARG A 187 -8.66 -11.55 15.26
C ARG A 187 -7.46 -12.14 16.01
N LEU A 188 -6.86 -13.21 15.47
CA LEU A 188 -5.68 -13.83 16.04
C LEU A 188 -4.49 -12.88 16.11
N MET A 189 -4.28 -12.08 15.05
CA MET A 189 -3.22 -11.06 15.00
C MET A 189 -3.40 -10.01 16.10
N ARG A 190 -4.65 -9.61 16.37
CA ARG A 190 -4.94 -8.62 17.40
C ARG A 190 -4.68 -9.16 18.82
N VAL A 191 -4.92 -10.44 19.04
CA VAL A 191 -4.79 -11.07 20.37
C VAL A 191 -3.35 -11.52 20.65
N ILE A 192 -2.68 -12.13 19.68
CA ILE A 192 -1.32 -12.69 19.84
C ILE A 192 -0.24 -11.67 19.41
N GLY A 193 -0.60 -10.75 18.52
CA GLY A 193 0.31 -9.73 17.97
C GLY A 193 1.07 -8.89 19.00
N PRO A 194 0.49 -8.51 20.16
CA PRO A 194 1.24 -7.78 21.19
C PRO A 194 2.49 -8.54 21.69
N LEU A 195 2.45 -9.87 21.77
CA LEU A 195 3.63 -10.69 22.13
C LEU A 195 4.64 -10.78 20.97
N MET A 196 4.19 -10.53 19.75
CA MET A 196 5.01 -10.51 18.53
C MET A 196 5.27 -9.09 18.01
N GLN A 197 4.98 -8.05 18.82
CA GLN A 197 4.99 -6.66 18.36
C GLN A 197 6.34 -6.30 17.75
N ARG A 198 7.45 -6.67 18.39
CA ARG A 198 8.81 -6.43 17.85
C ARG A 198 9.03 -6.98 16.44
N ARG A 199 8.42 -8.12 16.09
CA ARG A 199 8.51 -8.71 14.74
C ARG A 199 7.59 -8.03 13.74
N VAL A 200 6.39 -7.63 14.17
CA VAL A 200 5.44 -6.90 13.30
C VAL A 200 5.94 -5.49 13.04
N THR A 201 6.48 -4.82 14.05
CA THR A 201 7.14 -3.52 13.96
C THR A 201 8.33 -3.55 12.99
N GLY A 202 8.99 -4.69 12.77
CA GLY A 202 10.08 -4.80 11.80
C GLY A 202 9.64 -4.86 10.34
N ILE A 203 8.38 -5.18 10.06
CA ILE A 203 7.87 -5.30 8.67
C ILE A 203 7.82 -3.94 8.01
N GLN A 204 7.41 -2.92 8.76
CA GLN A 204 7.33 -1.57 8.25
C GLN A 204 8.69 -0.93 8.00
N ASP A 205 9.80 -1.47 8.55
CA ASP A 205 11.10 -0.80 8.46
C ASP A 205 11.52 -0.61 6.99
N GLU A 206 11.16 -1.56 6.12
CA GLU A 206 11.37 -1.47 4.67
C GLU A 206 10.64 -0.28 4.04
N TRP A 207 9.51 0.18 4.61
CA TRP A 207 8.74 1.31 4.11
C TRP A 207 9.34 2.66 4.49
N TYR A 208 10.33 2.69 5.38
CA TYR A 208 10.99 3.93 5.82
C TYR A 208 12.46 3.99 5.38
N SER A 209 12.92 3.06 4.54
CA SER A 209 14.26 3.11 3.92
C SER A 209 14.14 3.34 2.41
N PRO A 210 14.75 4.42 1.87
CA PRO A 210 14.77 4.67 0.43
C PRO A 210 15.27 3.48 -0.37
N ALA A 211 16.37 2.86 0.06
CA ALA A 211 16.93 1.68 -0.59
C ALA A 211 15.98 0.48 -0.55
N GLU A 212 15.46 0.15 0.63
CA GLU A 212 14.60 -1.03 0.82
C GLU A 212 13.27 -0.91 0.08
N THR A 213 12.73 0.30 -0.10
CA THR A 213 11.50 0.48 -0.88
C THR A 213 11.68 0.08 -2.36
N LEU A 214 12.79 0.45 -2.99
CA LEU A 214 13.08 0.04 -4.37
C LEU A 214 13.43 -1.46 -4.45
N VAL A 215 14.21 -1.96 -3.50
CA VAL A 215 14.48 -3.41 -3.38
C VAL A 215 13.18 -4.20 -3.23
N GLY A 216 12.21 -3.66 -2.49
CA GLY A 216 10.86 -4.19 -2.31
C GLY A 216 10.05 -4.25 -3.62
N LEU A 217 10.15 -3.23 -4.46
CA LEU A 217 9.55 -3.20 -5.81
C LEU A 217 10.14 -4.31 -6.68
N VAL A 218 11.47 -4.36 -6.82
CA VAL A 218 12.19 -5.40 -7.60
C VAL A 218 11.86 -6.79 -7.08
N GLY A 219 11.90 -6.98 -5.76
CA GLY A 219 11.53 -8.24 -5.12
C GLY A 219 10.10 -8.65 -5.43
N SER A 220 9.17 -7.70 -5.51
CA SER A 220 7.78 -7.99 -5.84
C SER A 220 7.63 -8.47 -7.29
N ALA A 221 8.34 -7.87 -8.24
CA ALA A 221 8.38 -8.31 -9.64
C ALA A 221 9.02 -9.70 -9.79
N CYS A 222 10.17 -9.93 -9.16
CA CYS A 222 10.85 -11.24 -9.15
C CYS A 222 9.97 -12.35 -8.59
N ARG A 223 9.18 -12.07 -7.55
CA ARG A 223 8.24 -13.05 -6.97
C ARG A 223 7.02 -13.29 -7.86
N LEU A 224 6.57 -12.27 -8.59
CA LEU A 224 5.45 -12.40 -9.52
C LEU A 224 5.84 -13.26 -10.72
N ARG A 225 7.05 -13.04 -11.27
CA ARG A 225 7.55 -13.73 -12.47
C ARG A 225 8.99 -14.21 -12.28
N PRO A 226 9.19 -15.35 -11.57
CA PRO A 226 10.52 -15.88 -11.27
C PRO A 226 11.38 -16.14 -12.50
N ASP A 227 10.78 -16.56 -13.62
CA ASP A 227 11.49 -16.85 -14.87
C ASP A 227 12.17 -15.63 -15.50
N HIS A 228 11.76 -14.42 -15.11
CA HIS A 228 12.35 -13.16 -15.56
C HIS A 228 13.10 -12.41 -14.46
N ALA A 229 13.38 -13.06 -13.32
CA ALA A 229 14.03 -12.42 -12.17
C ALA A 229 15.38 -11.78 -12.54
N ALA A 230 16.16 -12.37 -13.45
CA ALA A 230 17.41 -11.78 -13.92
C ALA A 230 17.19 -10.40 -14.57
N ALA A 231 16.19 -10.26 -15.44
CA ALA A 231 15.89 -9.00 -16.11
C ALA A 231 15.47 -7.91 -15.11
N TYR A 232 14.66 -8.25 -14.10
CA TYR A 232 14.26 -7.28 -13.06
C TYR A 232 15.41 -6.88 -12.15
N LEU A 233 16.33 -7.80 -11.85
CA LEU A 233 17.53 -7.49 -11.07
C LEU A 233 18.49 -6.59 -11.86
N ASP A 234 18.69 -6.88 -13.14
CA ASP A 234 19.57 -6.10 -14.00
C ASP A 234 19.02 -4.67 -14.18
N TRP A 235 17.71 -4.54 -14.44
CA TRP A 235 17.03 -3.25 -14.42
C TRP A 235 17.19 -2.55 -13.06
N GLY A 236 16.95 -3.24 -11.96
CA GLY A 236 17.04 -2.64 -10.62
C GLY A 236 18.44 -2.09 -10.33
N ARG A 237 19.49 -2.84 -10.68
CA ARG A 237 20.88 -2.38 -10.48
C ARG A 237 21.22 -1.17 -11.34
N ASP A 238 20.77 -1.15 -12.59
CA ASP A 238 20.92 0.01 -13.47
C ASP A 238 20.19 1.24 -12.91
N PHE A 239 18.91 1.08 -12.58
CA PHE A 239 18.06 2.14 -12.05
C PHE A 239 18.64 2.76 -10.78
N VAL A 240 19.10 1.91 -9.84
CA VAL A 240 19.71 2.36 -8.59
C VAL A 240 20.90 3.30 -8.85
N GLY A 241 21.77 2.95 -9.81
CA GLY A 241 22.94 3.76 -10.13
C GLY A 241 22.58 5.12 -10.73
N ARG A 242 21.46 5.21 -11.47
CA ARG A 242 21.01 6.45 -12.11
C ARG A 242 20.23 7.36 -11.16
N GLU A 243 19.28 6.80 -10.41
CA GLU A 243 18.21 7.57 -9.78
C GLU A 243 18.26 7.57 -8.25
N MET A 244 19.00 6.65 -7.61
CA MET A 244 18.91 6.45 -6.16
C MET A 244 20.13 6.93 -5.37
N THR A 245 21.02 7.72 -5.94
CA THR A 245 22.05 8.41 -5.14
C THR A 245 21.35 9.34 -4.13
N PRO A 246 21.70 9.36 -2.83
CA PRO A 246 22.88 8.76 -2.19
C PRO A 246 22.70 7.31 -1.67
N TRP A 247 21.51 6.74 -1.75
CA TRP A 247 21.17 5.39 -1.24
C TRP A 247 21.60 4.24 -2.15
N ALA A 248 22.37 4.53 -3.21
CA ALA A 248 22.67 3.57 -4.27
C ALA A 248 23.42 2.34 -3.75
N ASP A 249 24.44 2.52 -2.92
CA ASP A 249 25.24 1.41 -2.39
C ASP A 249 24.42 0.46 -1.51
N GLU A 250 23.53 1.02 -0.67
CA GLU A 250 22.61 0.25 0.17
C GLU A 250 21.61 -0.55 -0.68
N ALA A 251 21.02 0.09 -1.69
CA ALA A 251 20.08 -0.58 -2.59
C ALA A 251 20.77 -1.68 -3.43
N LEU A 252 21.97 -1.43 -3.96
CA LEU A 252 22.74 -2.43 -4.71
C LEU A 252 23.04 -3.67 -3.86
N ALA A 253 23.35 -3.50 -2.57
CA ALA A 253 23.57 -4.62 -1.66
C ALA A 253 22.34 -5.54 -1.57
N GLY A 254 21.13 -4.97 -1.60
CA GLY A 254 19.85 -5.69 -1.60
C GLY A 254 19.49 -6.37 -2.93
N LEU A 255 20.18 -6.05 -4.03
CA LEU A 255 19.88 -6.55 -5.39
C LEU A 255 20.87 -7.60 -5.91
N ASN A 256 21.70 -8.18 -5.04
CA ASN A 256 22.63 -9.25 -5.41
C ASN A 256 21.92 -10.56 -5.82
N ALA A 257 20.74 -10.82 -5.26
CA ALA A 257 19.91 -11.98 -5.58
C ALA A 257 18.42 -11.56 -5.50
N PRO A 258 17.48 -12.34 -6.07
CA PRO A 258 16.06 -12.02 -5.99
C PRO A 258 15.62 -11.75 -4.54
N PRO A 259 15.17 -10.52 -4.19
CA PRO A 259 14.88 -10.18 -2.81
C PRO A 259 13.78 -11.07 -2.23
N LYS A 260 14.12 -11.75 -1.12
CA LYS A 260 13.19 -12.61 -0.40
C LYS A 260 12.48 -11.81 0.67
N LEU A 261 11.21 -12.12 0.89
CA LEU A 261 10.52 -11.65 2.09
C LEU A 261 11.26 -12.20 3.33
N PRO A 262 11.34 -11.46 4.44
CA PRO A 262 11.98 -11.94 5.66
C PRO A 262 11.45 -13.33 6.07
N GLY A 263 12.34 -14.24 6.46
CA GLY A 263 11.99 -15.65 6.71
C GLY A 263 10.91 -15.85 7.80
N TYR A 264 10.92 -14.98 8.82
CA TYR A 264 9.88 -14.98 9.86
C TYR A 264 8.50 -14.62 9.29
N TRP A 265 8.46 -13.81 8.24
CA TRP A 265 7.23 -13.34 7.60
C TRP A 265 6.64 -14.38 6.66
N THR A 266 7.48 -15.11 5.93
CA THR A 266 7.05 -16.24 5.08
C THR A 266 6.48 -17.38 5.92
N GLY A 267 7.13 -17.73 7.04
CA GLY A 267 6.62 -18.74 7.99
C GLY A 267 5.31 -18.30 8.66
N PHE A 268 5.21 -17.02 9.02
CA PHE A 268 4.01 -16.45 9.63
C PHE A 268 2.82 -16.37 8.67
N ARG A 269 3.04 -15.95 7.41
CA ARG A 269 2.01 -15.96 6.36
C ARG A 269 1.49 -17.37 6.07
N LYS A 270 2.38 -18.37 6.06
CA LYS A 270 2.03 -19.78 5.89
C LYS A 270 1.19 -20.30 7.07
N LEU A 271 1.57 -19.99 8.30
CA LEU A 271 0.83 -20.39 9.51
C LEU A 271 -0.57 -19.76 9.60
N LEU A 272 -0.73 -18.55 9.07
CA LEU A 272 -1.98 -17.80 9.14
C LEU A 272 -2.91 -18.00 7.95
N GLY A 273 -2.57 -18.83 6.96
CA GLY A 273 -3.33 -18.92 5.71
C GLY A 273 -3.41 -17.57 4.98
N LEU A 274 -2.33 -16.79 5.05
CA LEU A 274 -2.12 -15.53 4.30
C LEU A 274 -1.25 -15.75 3.06
N GLN A 275 -0.98 -17.01 2.71
CA GLN A 275 -0.54 -17.32 1.36
C GLN A 275 -1.71 -16.96 0.45
N GLY A 276 -1.61 -15.82 -0.24
CA GLY A 276 -2.41 -15.66 -1.43
C GLY A 276 -2.05 -16.82 -2.34
N GLU A 277 -3.03 -17.62 -2.73
CA GLU A 277 -2.87 -18.44 -3.92
C GLU A 277 -2.45 -17.52 -5.07
N PRO A 278 -1.68 -18.01 -6.06
CA PRO A 278 -1.57 -17.29 -7.32
C PRO A 278 -3.00 -16.96 -7.74
N ASN A 279 -3.31 -15.66 -7.88
CA ASN A 279 -4.55 -15.27 -8.53
C ASN A 279 -4.51 -15.97 -9.88
N VAL A 280 -5.46 -16.90 -10.07
CA VAL A 280 -5.70 -17.65 -11.30
C VAL A 280 -5.58 -16.73 -12.52
#